data_AF-A0AAU8S9C0-F1
#
_entry.id   AF-A0AAU8S9C0-F1
#
_cell.length_a   1.000
_cell.length_b   1.000
_cell.length_c   1.000
_cell.angle_alpha   90.00
_cell.angle_beta   90.00
_cell.angle_gamma   90.00
#
_symmetry.space_group_name_H-M   'P 1'
#
loop_
_entity.id
_entity.type
_entity.pdbx_description
1 polymer ?
#
loop_
_entity_poly.entity_id
_entity_poly.type
_entity_poly.pdbx_seq_one_letter_code
_entity_poly.pdbx_strand_id
1 'polypeptide(L)'
;MQKASSGVVTLPAWMNRPVKKLYITRSGGQYRPDDVALAFALSLRFDDSADHLRRLARRLVDKVCLEHQPNMKRLARELDDEEVFAAALKIINRVCDLLDIGPGTRFVRNGEDDGSDAAAA
;
A
#
# COMPACT_ATOMS: atom_id res chain seq x y z
N MET A 1 -49.88 -39.20 2.08
CA MET A 1 -49.21 -37.89 2.17
C MET A 1 -48.08 -37.85 1.14
N GLN A 2 -48.26 -37.10 0.05
CA GLN A 2 -47.21 -36.90 -0.95
C GLN A 2 -46.20 -35.87 -0.41
N LYS A 3 -44.91 -36.23 -0.36
CA LYS A 3 -43.83 -35.32 0.07
C LYS A 3 -43.47 -34.38 -1.07
N ALA A 4 -43.62 -33.08 -0.86
CA ALA A 4 -43.16 -32.04 -1.76
C ALA A 4 -41.62 -32.11 -1.91
N SER A 5 -41.13 -32.06 -3.14
CA SER A 5 -39.71 -32.00 -3.46
C SER A 5 -39.16 -30.63 -3.03
N SER A 6 -38.36 -30.58 -1.97
CA SER A 6 -37.67 -29.36 -1.58
C SER A 6 -36.62 -29.01 -2.64
N GLY A 7 -36.74 -27.83 -3.25
CA GLY A 7 -35.82 -27.28 -4.26
C GLY A 7 -34.47 -26.85 -3.69
N VAL A 8 -33.90 -27.63 -2.78
CA VAL A 8 -32.58 -27.35 -2.21
C VAL A 8 -31.53 -28.00 -3.10
N VAL A 9 -30.89 -27.19 -3.94
CA VAL A 9 -29.72 -27.62 -4.71
C VAL A 9 -28.54 -27.68 -3.73
N THR A 10 -28.16 -28.89 -3.31
CA THR A 10 -26.93 -29.14 -2.58
C THR A 10 -25.75 -29.01 -3.54
N LEU A 11 -24.91 -28.00 -3.33
CA LEU A 11 -23.70 -27.82 -4.13
C LEU A 11 -22.75 -29.01 -3.95
N PRO A 12 -22.07 -29.47 -5.01
CA PRO A 12 -21.14 -30.60 -4.94
C PRO A 12 -20.00 -30.33 -3.96
N ALA A 13 -19.60 -31.35 -3.19
CA ALA A 13 -18.58 -31.23 -2.13
C ALA A 13 -17.21 -30.70 -2.62
N TRP A 14 -16.90 -30.83 -3.91
CA TRP A 14 -15.67 -30.28 -4.50
C TRP A 14 -15.69 -28.76 -4.67
N MET A 15 -16.88 -28.15 -4.74
CA MET A 15 -17.09 -26.70 -4.81
C MET A 15 -17.14 -26.05 -3.41
N ASN A 16 -17.39 -26.85 -2.37
CA ASN A 16 -17.24 -26.47 -0.96
C ASN A 16 -15.78 -26.54 -0.46
N ARG A 17 -14.80 -26.77 -1.34
CA ARG A 17 -13.40 -26.66 -0.97
C ARG A 17 -13.10 -25.18 -0.74
N PRO A 18 -12.73 -24.76 0.48
CA PRO A 18 -12.32 -23.39 0.70
C PRO A 18 -11.12 -23.14 -0.22
N VAL A 19 -11.27 -22.17 -1.13
CA VAL A 19 -10.14 -21.62 -1.88
C VAL A 19 -9.07 -21.33 -0.83
N LYS A 20 -7.96 -22.07 -0.88
CA LYS A 20 -6.83 -21.85 0.03
C LYS A 20 -6.42 -20.39 -0.15
N LYS A 21 -6.86 -19.54 0.78
CA LYS A 21 -6.35 -18.18 0.92
C LYS A 21 -4.86 -18.34 1.14
N LEU A 22 -4.08 -18.11 0.10
CA LEU A 22 -2.61 -18.15 0.13
C LEU A 22 -2.01 -17.08 1.06
N TYR A 23 -2.85 -16.25 1.68
CA TYR A 23 -2.47 -15.23 2.64
C TYR A 23 -3.33 -15.39 3.90
N ILE A 24 -2.80 -16.12 4.88
CA ILE A 24 -3.22 -16.01 6.27
C ILE A 24 -2.43 -14.86 6.87
N THR A 25 -3.00 -13.65 6.82
CA THR A 25 -2.86 -12.72 7.94
C THR A 25 -4.27 -12.37 8.39
N ARG A 26 -4.50 -12.53 9.69
CA ARG A 26 -5.73 -12.14 10.37
C ARG A 26 -5.87 -10.62 10.17
N SER A 27 -6.89 -10.15 9.42
CA SER A 27 -7.35 -8.74 9.28
C SER A 27 -6.28 -7.71 8.84
N GLY A 28 -6.38 -7.07 7.67
CA GLY A 28 -7.51 -6.18 7.35
C GLY A 28 -7.15 -4.72 7.64
N GLY A 29 -6.04 -4.21 7.09
CA GLY A 29 -5.85 -2.76 7.02
C GLY A 29 -7.01 -2.15 6.22
N GLN A 30 -7.59 -1.06 6.68
CA GLN A 30 -8.62 -0.32 5.94
C GLN A 30 -8.08 0.19 4.60
N TYR A 31 -6.78 0.47 4.54
CA TYR A 31 -6.09 0.93 3.34
C TYR A 31 -5.21 -0.15 2.76
N ARG A 32 -5.27 -0.29 1.44
CA ARG A 32 -4.36 -1.13 0.68
C ARG A 32 -3.00 -0.42 0.54
N PRO A 33 -1.92 -1.16 0.21
CA PRO A 33 -0.60 -0.56 -0.02
C PRO A 33 -0.61 0.54 -1.09
N ASP A 34 -1.43 0.40 -2.14
CA ASP A 34 -1.66 1.39 -3.18
C ASP A 34 -2.25 2.69 -2.65
N ASP A 35 -3.28 2.62 -1.79
CA ASP A 35 -3.89 3.80 -1.18
C ASP A 35 -2.89 4.58 -0.30
N VAL A 36 -2.04 3.84 0.42
CA VAL A 36 -1.01 4.39 1.30
C VAL A 36 0.06 5.10 0.46
N ALA A 37 0.56 4.44 -0.59
CA ALA A 37 1.55 5.03 -1.50
C ALA A 37 1.01 6.29 -2.17
N LEU A 38 -0.24 6.27 -2.63
CA LEU A 38 -0.90 7.43 -3.20
C LEU A 38 -1.02 8.58 -2.19
N ALA A 39 -1.42 8.31 -0.95
CA ALA A 39 -1.51 9.33 0.09
C ALA A 39 -0.15 9.99 0.37
N PHE A 40 0.93 9.20 0.46
CA PHE A 40 2.28 9.75 0.63
C PHE A 40 2.73 10.57 -0.59
N ALA A 41 2.47 10.09 -1.81
CA ALA A 41 2.82 10.80 -3.03
C ALA A 41 2.07 12.15 -3.14
N LEU A 42 0.78 12.18 -2.80
CA LEU A 42 -0.01 13.41 -2.78
C LEU A 42 0.49 14.39 -1.70
N SER A 43 0.78 13.90 -0.48
CA SER A 43 1.35 14.74 0.58
C SER A 43 2.71 15.33 0.17
N LEU A 44 3.57 14.55 -0.50
CA LEU A 44 4.83 15.07 -1.04
C LEU A 44 4.60 16.14 -2.10
N ARG A 45 3.59 15.99 -2.96
CA ARG A 45 3.34 16.93 -4.06
C ARG A 45 2.67 18.24 -3.62
N PHE A 46 1.81 18.20 -2.61
CA PHE A 46 1.03 19.37 -2.19
C PHE A 46 1.58 20.07 -0.94
N ASP A 47 2.04 19.32 0.06
CA ASP A 47 2.48 19.90 1.33
C ASP A 47 4.00 20.00 1.44
N ASP A 48 4.74 19.10 0.78
CA ASP A 48 6.21 18.99 0.78
C ASP A 48 6.86 19.13 2.17
N SER A 49 6.23 18.59 3.21
CA SER A 49 6.60 18.80 4.62
C SER A 49 6.77 17.48 5.38
N ALA A 50 7.92 17.31 6.04
CA ALA A 50 8.22 16.16 6.89
C ALA A 50 7.21 16.01 8.04
N ASP A 51 6.79 17.12 8.64
CA ASP A 51 5.77 17.11 9.69
C ASP A 51 4.39 16.67 9.17
N HIS A 52 4.06 16.96 7.91
CA HIS A 52 2.87 16.42 7.30
C HIS A 52 3.00 14.90 7.14
N LEU A 53 4.14 14.40 6.66
CA LEU A 53 4.39 12.96 6.49
C LEU A 53 4.36 12.20 7.83
N ARG A 54 4.95 12.76 8.89
CA ARG A 54 4.86 12.20 10.25
C ARG A 54 3.42 12.13 10.75
N ARG A 55 2.64 13.20 10.52
CA ARG A 55 1.20 13.24 10.87
C ARG A 55 0.40 12.24 10.05
N LEU A 56 0.68 12.11 8.76
CA LEU A 56 0.06 11.12 7.87
C LEU A 56 0.35 9.71 8.37
N ALA A 57 1.62 9.40 8.68
CA ALA A 57 2.01 8.12 9.22
C ALA A 57 1.26 7.78 10.50
N ARG A 58 1.20 8.70 11.48
CA ARG A 58 0.42 8.53 12.72
C ARG A 58 -1.05 8.18 12.46
N ARG A 59 -1.68 8.81 11.46
CA ARG A 59 -3.09 8.53 11.09
C ARG A 59 -3.26 7.18 10.39
N LEU A 60 -2.23 6.71 9.69
CA LEU A 60 -2.25 5.48 8.91
C LEU A 60 -1.80 4.24 9.69
N VAL A 61 -1.01 4.38 10.78
CA VAL A 61 -0.47 3.25 11.56
C VAL A 61 -1.53 2.19 11.85
N ASP A 62 -2.69 2.58 12.37
CA ASP A 62 -3.72 1.62 12.81
C ASP A 62 -4.62 1.15 11.65
N LYS A 63 -4.43 1.71 10.45
CA LYS A 63 -5.24 1.46 9.25
C LYS A 63 -4.50 0.64 8.19
N VAL A 64 -3.20 0.40 8.36
CA VAL A 64 -2.40 -0.47 7.48
C VAL A 64 -2.26 -1.87 8.06
N CYS A 65 -1.89 -2.82 7.20
CA CYS A 65 -1.60 -4.20 7.61
C CYS A 65 -0.56 -4.26 8.73
N LEU A 66 -0.69 -5.25 9.63
CA LEU A 66 0.19 -5.46 10.79
C LEU A 66 1.68 -5.47 10.43
N GLU A 67 2.04 -6.02 9.27
CA GLU A 67 3.42 -6.07 8.76
C GLU A 67 4.02 -4.68 8.48
N HIS A 68 3.19 -3.70 8.12
CA HIS A 68 3.61 -2.34 7.78
C HIS A 68 3.55 -1.38 8.98
N GLN A 69 2.83 -1.73 10.05
CA GLN A 69 2.70 -0.88 11.23
C GLN A 69 4.04 -0.50 11.90
N PRO A 70 5.03 -1.41 12.05
CA PRO A 70 6.32 -1.05 12.64
C PRO A 70 7.04 0.02 11.82
N ASN A 71 6.99 -0.06 10.49
CA ASN A 71 7.59 0.92 9.60
C ASN A 71 6.89 2.28 9.74
N MET A 72 5.55 2.30 9.72
CA MET A 72 4.77 3.53 9.93
C MET A 72 5.02 4.16 11.31
N LYS A 73 5.16 3.35 12.37
CA LYS A 73 5.47 3.82 13.73
C LYS A 73 6.86 4.44 13.82
N ARG A 74 7.84 3.90 13.09
CA ARG A 74 9.19 4.49 12.97
C ARG A 74 9.12 5.83 12.26
N LEU A 75 8.51 5.88 11.07
CA LEU A 75 8.36 7.12 10.30
C LEU A 75 7.60 8.21 11.06
N ALA A 76 6.60 7.83 11.87
CA ALA A 76 5.85 8.74 12.73
C ALA A 76 6.65 9.37 13.87
N ARG A 77 7.77 8.76 14.28
CA ARG A 77 8.62 9.16 15.42
C ARG A 77 9.98 9.68 15.01
N GLU A 78 10.33 9.56 13.73
CA GLU A 78 11.62 9.95 13.21
C GLU A 78 11.84 11.46 13.41
N LEU A 79 13.02 11.84 13.92
CA LEU A 79 13.34 13.23 14.24
C LEU A 79 14.03 13.94 13.08
N ASP A 80 14.75 13.17 12.26
CA ASP A 80 15.41 13.69 11.07
C ASP A 80 14.39 13.87 9.93
N ASP A 81 14.35 15.07 9.35
CA ASP A 81 13.46 15.39 8.23
C ASP A 81 13.89 14.67 6.95
N GLU A 82 15.19 14.55 6.69
CA GLU A 82 15.72 13.93 5.47
C GLU A 82 15.38 12.43 5.42
N GLU A 83 15.55 11.74 6.55
CA GLU A 83 15.17 10.33 6.71
C GLU A 83 13.66 10.11 6.54
N VAL A 84 12.82 11.04 6.98
CA VAL A 84 11.37 10.96 6.76
C VAL A 84 11.03 11.02 5.27
N PHE A 85 11.67 11.92 4.52
CA PHE A 85 11.49 12.01 3.07
C PHE A 85 12.01 10.76 2.37
N ALA A 86 13.22 10.31 2.69
CA ALA A 86 13.81 9.10 2.11
C ALA A 86 12.96 7.86 2.37
N ALA A 87 12.44 7.71 3.58
CA ALA A 87 11.57 6.60 3.94
C ALA A 87 10.22 6.66 3.21
N ALA A 88 9.62 7.84 3.07
CA ALA A 88 8.39 8.02 2.29
C ALA A 88 8.59 7.67 0.81
N LEU A 89 9.66 8.16 0.19
CA LEU A 89 10.02 7.83 -1.20
C LEU A 89 10.26 6.33 -1.39
N LYS A 90 10.93 5.68 -0.43
CA LYS A 90 11.16 4.23 -0.45
C LYS A 90 9.86 3.43 -0.40
N ILE A 91 8.87 3.88 0.39
CA ILE A 91 7.56 3.25 0.47
C ILE A 91 6.83 3.37 -0.88
N ILE A 92 6.81 4.56 -1.48
CA ILE A 92 6.15 4.81 -2.76
C ILE A 92 6.77 3.95 -3.85
N ASN A 93 8.09 4.04 -4.03
CA ASN A 93 8.80 3.30 -5.07
C ASN A 93 8.64 1.79 -4.92
N ARG A 94 8.69 1.26 -3.69
CA ARG A 94 8.51 -0.17 -3.45
C ARG A 94 7.11 -0.65 -3.81
N VAL A 95 6.08 0.17 -3.59
CA VAL A 95 4.70 -0.16 -3.97
C VAL A 95 4.52 -0.05 -5.48
N CYS A 96 5.09 0.96 -6.13
CA CYS A 96 5.12 1.09 -7.59
C CYS A 96 5.77 -0.12 -8.26
N ASP A 97 6.96 -0.55 -7.77
CA ASP A 97 7.66 -1.73 -8.26
C ASP A 97 6.82 -3.02 -8.10
N LEU A 98 6.15 -3.18 -6.96
CA LEU A 98 5.33 -4.36 -6.66
C LEU A 98 4.07 -4.45 -7.54
N LEU A 99 3.51 -3.30 -7.90
CA LEU A 99 2.27 -3.20 -8.68
C LEU A 99 2.52 -3.00 -10.18
N ASP A 100 3.78 -2.98 -10.60
CA ASP A 100 4.21 -2.73 -11.99
C ASP A 100 3.69 -1.37 -12.53
N ILE A 101 3.61 -0.37 -11.64
CA ILE A 101 3.17 0.98 -11.99
C ILE A 101 4.42 1.80 -12.32
N GLY A 102 4.67 2.04 -13.61
CA GLY A 102 5.86 2.76 -14.08
C GLY A 102 7.16 2.03 -13.74
N PRO A 103 7.32 0.75 -14.14
CA PRO A 103 8.51 -0.02 -13.80
C PRO A 103 9.77 0.66 -14.34
N GLY A 104 10.75 0.87 -13.45
CA GLY A 104 12.00 1.55 -13.77
C GLY A 104 11.97 3.07 -13.63
N THR A 105 10.79 3.68 -13.45
CA THR A 105 10.66 5.13 -13.19
C THR A 105 10.61 5.36 -11.68
N ARG A 106 11.63 6.02 -11.13
CA ARG A 106 11.65 6.36 -9.70
C ARG A 106 10.78 7.58 -9.46
N PHE A 107 9.92 7.52 -8.45
CA PHE A 107 9.25 8.70 -7.92
C PHE A 107 10.31 9.60 -7.26
N VAL A 108 10.55 10.76 -7.84
CA VAL A 108 11.46 11.79 -7.32
C VAL A 108 10.66 12.93 -6.71
N ARG A 109 11.08 13.39 -5.53
CA ARG A 109 10.55 14.60 -4.88
C ARG A 109 10.81 15.81 -5.79
N ASN A 110 9.78 16.63 -6.02
CA ASN A 110 9.85 17.86 -6.84
C ASN A 110 10.29 17.72 -8.31
N GLY A 111 10.37 16.49 -8.86
CA GLY A 111 10.76 16.31 -10.26
C GLY A 111 12.19 16.78 -10.53
N GLU A 112 13.11 16.55 -9.58
CA GLU A 112 14.53 16.47 -9.92
C GLU A 112 14.68 15.34 -10.94
N ASP A 113 14.62 15.74 -12.20
CA ASP A 113 15.08 15.02 -13.35
C ASP A 113 16.50 14.55 -12.99
N ASP A 114 16.67 13.27 -12.69
CA ASP A 114 17.97 12.63 -12.71
C ASP A 114 18.38 12.57 -14.16
N GLY A 115 18.75 13.74 -14.73
CA GLY A 115 18.87 14.11 -16.14
C GLY A 115 19.51 13.07 -17.05
N SER A 116 18.79 11.97 -17.25
CA SER A 116 19.24 10.77 -17.95
C SER A 116 18.38 10.47 -19.17
N ASP A 117 17.38 11.30 -19.45
CA ASP A 117 16.59 11.27 -20.70
C ASP A 117 16.97 12.38 -21.70
N ALA A 118 18.15 13.00 -21.54
CA ALA A 118 18.75 13.91 -22.53
C ALA A 118 19.76 13.21 -23.48
N ALA A 119 19.58 11.91 -23.76
CA ALA A 119 20.44 11.16 -24.67
C ALA A 119 19.65 10.28 -25.64
N ALA A 120 18.68 10.88 -26.34
CA ALA A 120 18.13 10.33 -27.58
C ALA A 120 17.78 11.47 -28.54
N ALA A 121 18.83 12.12 -29.07
CA ALA A 121 18.77 12.98 -30.25
C ALA A 121 19.64 12.38 -31.35
#